data_AF-A0A5E4S1L0-F1
#
_entry.id   AF-A0A5E4S1L0-F1
#
_cell.length_a   1.000
_cell.length_b   1.000
_cell.length_c   1.000
_cell.angle_alpha   90.00
_cell.angle_beta   90.00
_cell.angle_gamma   90.00
#
_symmetry.space_group_name_H-M   'P 1'
#
loop_
_entity.id
_entity.type
_entity.pdbx_description
1 polymer ?
#
loop_
_entity_poly.entity_id
_entity_poly.type
_entity_poly.pdbx_seq_one_letter_code
_entity_poly.pdbx_strand_id
1 'polypeptide(L)'
;MQPFQASCPTCLRLERLAYQFALYSVVVIFIGYGAYKFTAYEAAAIFPLVSSHPLLSWLYRIVSTQGVSNLIGVFELAAALAMAYPRNWRVRVAGSLGVALTLVVTLSFIVTTPNFGGSAFGFLIKDLSLLGIALFVAAHTLVKGHEQSLHGPRHPAAQ
;
A
#
# COMPACT_ATOMS: atom_id res chain seq x y z
N MET A 1 -20.38 25.28 9.04
CA MET A 1 -19.32 25.66 8.08
C MET A 1 -19.64 24.98 6.75
N GLN A 2 -20.10 25.73 5.76
CA GLN A 2 -20.36 25.18 4.43
C GLN A 2 -19.02 25.00 3.71
N PRO A 3 -18.75 23.84 3.09
CA PRO A 3 -17.49 23.64 2.38
C PRO A 3 -17.45 24.56 1.17
N PHE A 4 -16.30 25.20 0.98
CA PHE A 4 -15.95 26.04 -0.15
C PHE A 4 -16.11 25.21 -1.43
N GLN A 5 -17.25 25.31 -2.11
CA GLN A 5 -17.48 24.65 -3.39
C GLN A 5 -16.65 25.39 -4.45
N ALA A 6 -15.42 24.94 -4.66
CA ALA A 6 -14.56 25.46 -5.71
C ALA A 6 -15.11 25.03 -7.08
N SER A 7 -15.98 25.85 -7.65
CA SER A 7 -16.59 25.68 -8.99
C SER A 7 -15.61 25.99 -10.14
N CYS A 8 -14.31 25.77 -9.97
CA CYS A 8 -13.30 25.97 -11.02
C CYS A 8 -12.98 24.63 -11.69
N PRO A 9 -13.35 24.42 -12.97
CA PRO A 9 -13.08 23.17 -13.69
C PRO A 9 -11.60 22.78 -13.69
N THR A 10 -10.71 23.77 -13.67
CA THR A 10 -9.26 23.57 -13.61
C THR A 10 -8.81 23.01 -12.26
N CYS A 11 -9.40 23.46 -11.14
CA CYS A 11 -9.10 22.94 -9.80
C CYS A 11 -9.49 21.46 -9.68
N LEU A 12 -10.68 21.08 -10.18
CA LEU A 12 -11.14 19.68 -10.18
C LEU A 12 -10.26 18.77 -11.05
N ARG A 13 -9.75 19.30 -12.18
CA ARG A 13 -8.80 18.56 -13.03
C ARG A 13 -7.45 18.36 -12.33
N LEU A 14 -6.92 19.41 -11.68
CA LEU A 14 -5.66 19.33 -10.95
C LEU A 14 -5.75 18.36 -9.78
N GLU A 15 -6.83 18.42 -8.98
CA GLU A 15 -7.07 17.49 -7.88
C GLU A 15 -7.11 16.04 -8.36
N ARG A 16 -7.84 15.77 -9.46
CA ARG A 16 -7.91 14.44 -10.06
C ARG A 16 -6.52 13.96 -10.52
N LEU A 17 -5.75 14.82 -11.19
CA LEU A 17 -4.41 14.47 -11.65
C LEU A 17 -3.47 14.20 -10.48
N ALA A 18 -3.46 15.06 -9.46
CA ALA A 18 -2.67 14.88 -8.26
C ALA A 18 -3.01 13.58 -7.53
N TYR A 19 -4.31 13.26 -7.40
CA TYR A 19 -4.76 12.00 -6.83
C TYR A 19 -4.29 10.78 -7.64
N GLN A 20 -4.45 10.80 -8.97
CA GLN A 20 -4.00 9.68 -9.82
C GLN A 20 -2.48 9.54 -9.77
N PHE A 21 -1.75 10.65 -9.77
CA PHE A 21 -0.29 10.64 -9.65
C PHE A 21 0.16 10.04 -8.32
N ALA A 22 -0.42 10.47 -7.20
CA ALA A 22 -0.10 9.93 -5.88
C ALA A 22 -0.45 8.43 -5.78
N LEU A 23 -1.61 8.02 -6.29
CA LEU A 23 -2.00 6.60 -6.32
C LEU A 23 -1.00 5.77 -7.13
N TYR A 24 -0.73 6.15 -8.37
CA TYR A 24 0.10 5.34 -9.26
C TYR A 24 1.59 5.43 -8.93
N SER A 25 2.07 6.50 -8.28
CA SER A 25 3.44 6.54 -7.78
C SER A 25 3.68 5.46 -6.73
N VAL A 26 2.74 5.27 -5.78
CA VAL A 26 2.78 4.18 -4.80
C VAL A 26 2.73 2.82 -5.51
N VAL A 27 1.83 2.64 -6.47
CA VAL A 27 1.71 1.38 -7.23
C VAL A 27 3.01 1.03 -7.95
N VAL A 28 3.63 1.97 -8.67
CA VAL A 28 4.88 1.72 -9.40
C VAL A 28 6.01 1.38 -8.42
N ILE A 29 6.12 2.10 -7.31
CA ILE A 29 7.13 1.82 -6.28
C ILE A 29 6.96 0.40 -5.73
N PHE A 30 5.73 0.00 -5.40
CA PHE A 30 5.44 -1.33 -4.89
C PHE A 30 5.65 -2.44 -5.91
N ILE A 31 5.36 -2.19 -7.19
CA ILE A 31 5.69 -3.14 -8.26
C ILE A 31 7.21 -3.33 -8.34
N GLY A 32 7.98 -2.24 -8.28
CA GLY A 32 9.44 -2.28 -8.30
C GLY A 32 10.03 -3.06 -7.12
N TYR A 33 9.66 -2.70 -5.89
CA TYR A 33 10.16 -3.39 -4.69
C TYR A 33 9.66 -4.84 -4.61
N GLY A 34 8.38 -5.07 -4.89
CA GLY A 34 7.79 -6.41 -4.88
C GLY A 34 8.45 -7.34 -5.91
N ALA A 35 8.78 -6.85 -7.10
CA ALA A 35 9.54 -7.61 -8.09
C ALA A 35 10.99 -7.87 -7.63
N TYR A 36 11.60 -6.91 -6.93
CA TYR A 36 12.97 -7.05 -6.43
C TYR A 36 13.11 -8.14 -5.35
N LYS A 37 12.04 -8.44 -4.61
CA LYS A 37 11.97 -9.52 -3.60
C LYS A 37 12.27 -10.92 -4.14
N PHE A 38 12.15 -11.14 -5.45
CA PHE A 38 12.46 -12.42 -6.10
C PHE A 38 13.95 -12.62 -6.37
N THR A 39 14.81 -11.68 -5.93
CA THR A 39 16.27 -11.79 -6.05
C THR A 39 16.90 -12.33 -4.77
N ALA A 40 18.01 -13.06 -4.92
CA ALA A 40 18.80 -13.55 -3.78
C ALA A 40 19.42 -12.41 -2.97
N TYR A 41 19.78 -11.31 -3.65
CA TYR A 41 20.31 -10.11 -3.02
C TYR A 41 19.30 -9.51 -2.03
N GLU A 42 18.06 -9.30 -2.47
CA GLU A 42 17.02 -8.72 -1.62
C GLU A 42 16.63 -9.67 -0.48
N ALA A 43 16.59 -10.98 -0.74
CA ALA A 43 16.32 -11.98 0.30
C ALA A 43 17.39 -11.94 1.42
N ALA A 44 18.66 -11.78 1.06
CA ALA A 44 19.75 -11.62 2.03
C ALA A 44 19.66 -10.26 2.77
N ALA A 45 19.26 -9.19 2.07
CA ALA A 45 19.14 -7.86 2.65
C ALA A 45 18.04 -7.75 3.71
N ILE A 46 16.88 -8.39 3.50
CA ILE A 46 15.77 -8.33 4.47
C ILE A 46 15.86 -9.36 5.59
N PHE A 47 16.68 -10.40 5.42
CA PHE A 47 16.86 -11.45 6.43
C PHE A 47 17.13 -10.90 7.85
N PRO A 48 18.10 -10.00 8.08
CA PRO A 48 18.34 -9.46 9.43
C PRO A 48 17.14 -8.67 9.99
N LEU A 49 16.36 -8.00 9.14
CA LEU A 49 15.18 -7.23 9.55
C LEU A 49 14.03 -8.15 9.99
N VAL A 50 13.73 -9.16 9.18
CA VAL A 50 12.60 -10.07 9.44
C VAL A 50 12.93 -11.06 10.56
N SER A 51 14.19 -11.50 10.67
CA SER A 51 14.63 -12.45 11.71
C SER A 51 14.68 -11.83 13.10
N SER A 52 14.88 -10.52 13.20
CA SER A 52 14.80 -9.77 14.46
C SER A 52 13.37 -9.35 14.84
N HIS A 53 12.41 -9.45 13.91
CA HIS A 53 11.04 -9.02 14.14
C HIS A 53 10.24 -10.06 14.97
N PRO A 54 9.60 -9.67 16.09
CA PRO A 54 8.95 -10.61 17.01
C PRO A 54 7.79 -11.39 16.37
N LEU A 55 7.06 -10.75 15.45
CA LEU A 55 5.90 -11.36 14.79
C LEU A 55 6.22 -12.10 13.47
N LEU A 56 7.42 -11.95 12.91
CA LEU A 56 7.73 -12.47 11.57
C LEU A 56 8.88 -13.48 11.57
N SER A 57 9.74 -13.48 12.59
CA SER A 57 10.90 -14.37 12.68
C SER A 57 10.57 -15.86 12.57
N TRP A 58 9.37 -16.26 13.00
CA TRP A 58 8.89 -17.64 12.91
C TRP A 58 8.76 -18.15 11.46
N LEU A 59 8.59 -17.25 10.47
CA LEU A 59 8.50 -17.63 9.06
C LEU A 59 9.75 -18.39 8.61
N TYR A 60 10.93 -18.02 9.10
CA TYR A 60 12.17 -18.73 8.78
C TYR A 60 12.28 -20.14 9.35
N ARG A 61 11.35 -20.56 10.22
CA ARG A 61 11.27 -21.95 10.69
C ARG A 61 10.51 -22.86 9.73
N ILE A 62 9.69 -22.28 8.85
CA ILE A 62 8.80 -23.03 7.93
C ILE A 62 9.18 -22.85 6.46
N VAL A 63 9.78 -21.73 6.09
CA VAL A 63 10.22 -21.44 4.72
C VAL A 63 11.66 -20.91 4.71
N SER A 64 12.34 -21.12 3.58
CA SER A 64 13.72 -20.64 3.38
C SER A 64 13.80 -19.11 3.35
N THR A 65 15.02 -18.57 3.42
CA THR A 65 15.28 -17.13 3.31
C THR A 65 14.66 -16.54 2.03
N GLN A 66 14.86 -17.21 0.89
CA GLN A 66 14.23 -16.81 -0.37
C GLN A 66 12.71 -16.97 -0.34
N GLY A 67 12.20 -18.03 0.29
CA GLY A 67 10.77 -18.26 0.43
C GLY A 67 10.06 -17.12 1.15
N VAL A 68 10.60 -16.65 2.27
CA VAL A 68 10.05 -15.48 3.00
C VAL A 68 10.08 -14.23 2.13
N SER A 69 11.18 -13.97 1.42
CA SER A 69 11.28 -12.82 0.52
C SER A 69 10.21 -12.90 -0.59
N ASN A 70 10.07 -14.05 -1.24
CA ASN A 70 9.06 -14.27 -2.28
C ASN A 70 7.64 -14.06 -1.74
N LEU A 71 7.32 -14.52 -0.53
CA LEU A 71 6.00 -14.33 0.08
C LEU A 71 5.68 -12.85 0.28
N ILE A 72 6.64 -12.07 0.79
CA ILE A 72 6.50 -10.62 0.93
C ILE A 72 6.31 -9.97 -0.45
N GLY A 73 7.12 -10.36 -1.44
CA GLY A 73 7.01 -9.86 -2.81
C GLY A 73 5.65 -10.12 -3.45
N VAL A 74 5.12 -11.34 -3.31
CA VAL A 74 3.77 -11.67 -3.79
C VAL A 74 2.71 -10.79 -3.12
N PHE A 75 2.81 -10.56 -1.82
CA PHE A 75 1.87 -9.72 -1.09
C PHE A 75 1.94 -8.26 -1.54
N GLU A 76 3.14 -7.70 -1.69
CA GLU A 76 3.36 -6.33 -2.19
C GLU A 76 2.79 -6.15 -3.61
N LEU A 77 3.07 -7.09 -4.52
CA LEU A 77 2.56 -7.07 -5.89
C LEU A 77 1.02 -7.19 -5.92
N ALA A 78 0.45 -8.13 -5.15
CA ALA A 78 -0.99 -8.32 -5.08
C ALA A 78 -1.70 -7.07 -4.54
N ALA A 79 -1.17 -6.46 -3.48
CA ALA A 79 -1.71 -5.24 -2.89
C ALA A 79 -1.65 -4.06 -3.87
N ALA A 80 -0.52 -3.90 -4.59
CA ALA A 80 -0.35 -2.85 -5.59
C ALA A 80 -1.32 -3.01 -6.77
N LEU A 81 -1.47 -4.23 -7.30
CA LEU A 81 -2.40 -4.52 -8.39
C LEU A 81 -3.86 -4.31 -7.95
N ALA A 82 -4.21 -4.71 -6.73
CA ALA A 82 -5.53 -4.45 -6.16
C ALA A 82 -5.79 -2.94 -5.99
N MET A 83 -4.81 -2.18 -5.48
CA MET A 83 -4.90 -0.72 -5.34
C MET A 83 -5.07 -0.02 -6.70
N ALA A 84 -4.36 -0.51 -7.73
CA ALA A 84 -4.47 0.01 -9.09
C ALA A 84 -5.87 -0.22 -9.69
N TYR A 85 -6.56 -1.30 -9.32
CA TYR A 85 -7.81 -1.76 -9.94
C TYR A 85 -8.99 -0.77 -9.76
N PRO A 86 -9.40 -0.01 -10.80
CA PRO A 86 -10.41 1.05 -10.64
C PRO A 86 -11.85 0.54 -10.63
N ARG A 87 -12.08 -0.68 -11.14
CA ARG A 87 -13.43 -1.15 -11.48
C ARG A 87 -14.24 -1.60 -10.26
N ASN A 88 -13.59 -1.93 -9.15
CA ASN A 88 -14.24 -2.29 -7.91
C ASN A 88 -13.61 -1.52 -6.75
N TRP A 89 -14.38 -0.60 -6.17
CA TRP A 89 -13.91 0.26 -5.07
C TRP A 89 -13.48 -0.56 -3.84
N ARG A 90 -14.13 -1.71 -3.57
CA ARG A 90 -13.78 -2.58 -2.44
C ARG A 90 -12.41 -3.22 -2.65
N VAL A 91 -12.11 -3.66 -3.88
CA VAL A 91 -10.80 -4.22 -4.24
C VAL A 91 -9.71 -3.16 -4.11
N ARG A 92 -9.97 -1.94 -4.60
CA ARG A 92 -9.03 -0.83 -4.43
C ARG A 92 -8.78 -0.50 -2.97
N VAL A 93 -9.82 -0.39 -2.15
CA VAL A 93 -9.68 -0.17 -0.70
C VAL A 93 -8.86 -1.28 -0.06
N ALA A 94 -9.17 -2.55 -0.35
CA ALA A 94 -8.42 -3.69 0.17
C ALA A 94 -6.95 -3.65 -0.25
N GLY A 95 -6.65 -3.32 -1.51
CA GLY A 95 -5.28 -3.14 -2.00
C GLY A 95 -4.54 -2.01 -1.30
N SER A 96 -5.18 -0.85 -1.15
CA SER A 96 -4.59 0.30 -0.43
C SER A 96 -4.33 0.00 1.04
N LEU A 97 -5.21 -0.75 1.70
CA LEU A 97 -4.99 -1.22 3.08
C LEU A 97 -3.89 -2.29 3.15
N GLY A 98 -3.77 -3.15 2.14
CA GLY A 98 -2.67 -4.11 2.03
C GLY A 98 -1.31 -3.41 1.91
N VAL A 99 -1.22 -2.38 1.06
CA VAL A 99 -0.04 -1.51 0.94
C VAL A 99 0.25 -0.79 2.26
N ALA A 100 -0.76 -0.25 2.93
CA ALA A 100 -0.58 0.38 4.23
C ALA A 100 -0.03 -0.61 5.26
N LEU A 101 -0.55 -1.84 5.28
CA LEU A 101 -0.10 -2.88 6.19
C LEU A 101 1.38 -3.24 5.99
N THR A 102 1.83 -3.43 4.74
CA THR A 102 3.25 -3.71 4.47
C THR A 102 4.13 -2.56 4.91
N LEU A 103 3.72 -1.30 4.71
CA LEU A 103 4.49 -0.13 5.13
C LEU A 103 4.56 -0.01 6.65
N VAL A 104 3.48 -0.34 7.37
CA VAL A 104 3.50 -0.41 8.84
C VAL A 104 4.50 -1.46 9.32
N VAL A 105 4.54 -2.62 8.68
CA VAL A 105 5.55 -3.67 8.95
C VAL A 105 6.96 -3.19 8.59
N THR A 106 7.16 -2.52 7.46
CA THR A 106 8.48 -2.00 7.10
C THR A 106 8.95 -0.94 8.10
N LEU A 107 8.07 -0.02 8.51
CA LEU A 107 8.37 1.01 9.48
C LEU A 107 8.62 0.44 10.89
N SER A 108 8.01 -0.69 11.26
CA SER A 108 8.28 -1.33 12.55
C SER A 108 9.72 -1.80 12.68
N PHE A 109 10.43 -2.06 11.57
CA PHE A 109 11.85 -2.43 11.58
C PHE A 109 12.76 -1.36 12.21
N ILE A 110 12.34 -0.08 12.23
CA ILE A 110 13.05 0.99 12.94
C ILE A 110 13.18 0.67 14.43
N VAL A 111 12.14 0.05 15.00
CA VAL A 111 12.05 -0.26 16.43
C VAL A 111 12.52 -1.68 16.72
N THR A 112 12.23 -2.64 15.83
CA THR A 112 12.52 -4.06 16.08
C THR A 112 13.93 -4.49 15.71
N THR A 113 14.66 -3.70 14.90
CA THR A 113 16.01 -4.08 14.44
C THR A 113 17.08 -3.48 15.36
N PRO A 114 17.93 -4.29 16.01
CA PRO A 114 19.06 -3.80 16.79
C PRO A 114 20.06 -3.02 15.92
N ASN A 115 20.66 -1.95 16.45
CA ASN A 115 21.66 -1.12 15.76
C ASN A 115 21.16 -0.46 14.46
N PHE A 116 19.87 -0.15 14.38
CA PHE A 116 19.29 0.57 13.25
C PHE A 116 19.89 2.00 13.15
N GLY A 117 20.76 2.24 12.16
CA GLY A 117 21.47 3.51 11.98
C GLY A 117 22.00 3.72 10.57
N GLY A 118 22.31 4.97 10.21
CA GLY A 118 22.88 5.35 8.91
C GLY A 118 21.85 5.50 7.78
N SER A 119 22.23 5.13 6.55
CA SER A 119 21.43 5.29 5.31
C SER A 119 20.10 4.53 5.33
N ALA A 120 19.95 3.51 6.19
CA ALA A 120 18.72 2.75 6.37
C ALA A 120 17.57 3.62 6.94
N PHE A 121 17.86 4.60 7.80
CA PHE A 121 16.83 5.49 8.34
C PHE A 121 16.23 6.39 7.25
N GLY A 122 17.08 6.97 6.40
CA GLY A 122 16.65 7.77 5.25
C GLY A 122 15.87 6.95 4.21
N PHE A 123 16.18 5.66 4.08
CA PHE A 123 15.41 4.76 3.24
C PHE A 123 14.01 4.50 3.81
N LEU A 124 13.87 4.29 5.13
CA LEU A 124 12.57 3.98 5.74
C LEU A 124 11.69 5.22 5.96
N ILE A 125 12.25 6.42 6.14
CA ILE A 125 11.43 7.62 6.33
C ILE A 125 10.57 7.94 5.10
N LYS A 126 11.03 7.58 3.89
CA LYS A 126 10.24 7.74 2.65
C LYS A 126 8.94 6.91 2.71
N ASP A 127 8.97 5.77 3.40
CA ASP A 127 7.85 4.85 3.49
C ASP A 127 6.72 5.40 4.36
N LEU A 128 7.02 6.35 5.26
CA LEU A 128 6.01 7.10 6.00
C LEU A 128 5.12 7.94 5.06
N SER A 129 5.73 8.57 4.05
CA SER A 129 4.99 9.32 3.04
C SER A 129 4.11 8.40 2.19
N LEU A 130 4.63 7.24 1.80
CA LEU A 130 3.86 6.22 1.07
C LEU A 130 2.68 5.71 1.90
N LEU A 131 2.86 5.54 3.21
CA LEU A 131 1.81 5.10 4.12
C LEU A 131 0.68 6.13 4.17
N GLY A 132 1.03 7.41 4.30
CA GLY A 132 0.07 8.52 4.24
C GLY A 132 -0.74 8.51 2.95
N ILE A 133 -0.10 8.31 1.79
CA ILE A 133 -0.78 8.24 0.50
C ILE A 133 -1.68 7.00 0.42
N ALA A 134 -1.22 5.83 0.87
CA ALA A 134 -2.01 4.61 0.85
C ALA A 134 -3.29 4.73 1.70
N LEU A 135 -3.18 5.29 2.90
CA LEU A 135 -4.33 5.56 3.77
C LEU A 135 -5.27 6.62 3.16
N PHE A 136 -4.72 7.66 2.54
CA PHE A 136 -5.51 8.68 1.85
C PHE A 136 -6.30 8.09 0.68
N VAL A 137 -5.68 7.26 -0.17
CA VAL A 137 -6.35 6.57 -1.27
C VAL A 137 -7.43 5.62 -0.76
N ALA A 138 -7.16 4.87 0.32
CA ALA A 138 -8.13 3.98 0.95
C ALA A 138 -9.36 4.77 1.43
N ALA A 139 -9.15 5.84 2.20
CA ALA A 139 -10.23 6.67 2.72
C ALA A 139 -11.05 7.33 1.61
N HIS A 140 -10.40 7.95 0.62
CA HIS A 140 -11.07 8.61 -0.50
C HIS A 140 -11.88 7.64 -1.36
N THR A 141 -11.33 6.44 -1.60
CA THR A 141 -12.02 5.40 -2.36
C THR A 141 -13.21 4.84 -1.58
N LEU A 142 -13.07 4.66 -0.26
CA LEU A 142 -14.13 4.18 0.61
C LEU A 142 -15.33 5.14 0.61
N VAL A 143 -15.08 6.44 0.79
CA VAL A 143 -16.13 7.48 0.79
C VAL A 143 -16.88 7.48 -0.54
N LYS A 144 -16.15 7.56 -1.67
CA LYS A 144 -16.77 7.56 -3.00
C LYS A 144 -17.51 6.27 -3.32
N GLY A 145 -16.97 5.13 -2.91
CA GLY A 145 -17.59 3.82 -3.11
C GLY A 145 -18.89 3.65 -2.31
N HIS A 146 -18.96 4.24 -1.11
CA HIS A 146 -20.16 4.22 -0.29
C HIS A 146 -21.28 5.09 -0.90
N GLU A 147 -20.94 6.28 -1.39
CA GLU A 147 -21.89 7.15 -2.13
C GLU A 147 -22.45 6.45 -3.38
N GLN A 148 -21.59 5.79 -4.16
CA GLN A 148 -22.01 4.99 -5.32
C GLN A 148 -22.95 3.84 -4.95
N SER A 149 -22.75 3.23 -3.78
CA SER A 149 -23.58 2.12 -3.31
C SER A 149 -24.96 2.59 -2.82
N LEU A 150 -25.06 3.81 -2.27
CA LEU A 150 -26.31 4.43 -1.83
C LEU A 150 -27.17 4.95 -3.00
N HIS A 151 -26.53 5.40 -4.08
CA HIS A 151 -27.20 5.97 -5.25
C HIS A 151 -27.24 5.05 -6.49
N GLY A 152 -26.80 3.80 -6.35
CA GLY A 152 -26.90 2.80 -7.42
C GLY A 152 -28.36 2.44 -7.75
N PRO A 153 -28.67 2.01 -8.99
CA PRO A 153 -30.02 1.61 -9.36
C PRO A 153 -30.48 0.48 -8.45
N ARG A 154 -31.54 0.71 -7.65
CA ARG A 154 -32.27 -0.40 -7.06
C ARG A 154 -32.93 -1.13 -8.22
N HIS A 155 -32.49 -2.34 -8.55
CA HIS A 155 -33.28 -3.20 -9.42
C HIS A 155 -34.66 -3.35 -8.77
N PRO A 156 -35.76 -2.93 -9.41
CA PRO A 156 -37.09 -3.25 -8.90
C PRO A 156 -37.17 -4.77 -8.83
N ALA A 157 -37.58 -5.29 -7.67
CA ALA A 157 -37.83 -6.71 -7.48
C ALA A 157 -38.73 -7.18 -8.62
N ALA A 158 -38.23 -8.12 -9.42
CA ALA A 158 -39.02 -8.78 -10.45
C ALA A 158 -40.24 -9.40 -9.75
N GLN A 159 -41.43 -8.91 -10.13
CA GLN A 159 -42.73 -9.49 -9.81
C GLN A 159 -43.03 -10.58 -10.83
#